data_AF-A0A0F4Z1B4-F1
#
_entry.id   AF-A0A0F4Z1B4-F1
#
_cell.length_a   1.000
_cell.length_b   1.000
_cell.length_c   1.000
_cell.angle_alpha   90.00
_cell.angle_beta   90.00
_cell.angle_gamma   90.00
#
_symmetry.space_group_name_H-M   'P 1'
#
loop_
_entity.id
_entity.type
_entity.pdbx_description
1 polymer ?
#
loop_
_entity_poly.entity_id
_entity_poly.type
_entity_poly.pdbx_seq_one_letter_code
_entity_poly.pdbx_strand_id
1 'polypeptide(L)'
;MSSSSSSWTDYLTEATRRSATSINRAILKRRLENREKRVFLRRGGKVHVRITDLSRSGTVISTVYNDATQLARAVDAGYEDTRLSIQLLTPSSSIYSENSIRPLMITSELMCHILRRHKVHPDFLHVLLSFGEEPHVAEAGSSHSSAGSSSSQRKGAPSSRESKHRAWPMQTLKDGIMATDISYQMNYVEENFRDPHNPWSFRHTGVYHQHQHDDHPLQFDLFVLLHPNQSSVLDAQVLEWLGIDPSKTPLATSSSTSDMPDPERLHLLVLSSFLDNWRWYLRYLGERFNDATDAAMTMQPDEADPNESFKRVTELRNVNDWAYQAQACCSNNLDVVRKLKESVDDETNELVSFETALAGYIESCEALLPRIRNTIDLVGYTLTLHNQLETAQVDKELRDLTEKLRNVTNELKDLQQDSVDDSAAVKIITFVSAVYLPGSFVVSLYGMNFFVFDQDARQIVIAKDFWIFLATWLPLTVITGLIYVLIVLFDAWWKGKPFRLFQRPNKGRRHHSSEEAGQNELDVVGKVG
;
A
#
# COMPACT_ATOMS: atom_id res chain seq x y z
N MET A 1 -10.89 17.76 34.10
CA MET A 1 -11.05 16.32 33.84
C MET A 1 -12.03 15.65 34.82
N SER A 2 -12.30 16.19 36.02
CA SER A 2 -13.25 15.57 36.96
C SER A 2 -14.74 15.85 36.70
N SER A 3 -15.10 17.02 36.14
CA SER A 3 -16.51 17.42 35.94
C SER A 3 -17.22 16.70 34.78
N SER A 4 -16.53 16.44 33.66
CA SER A 4 -17.12 15.74 32.52
C SER A 4 -17.28 14.23 32.76
N SER A 5 -16.33 13.56 33.43
CA SER A 5 -16.47 12.14 33.77
C SER A 5 -17.66 11.86 34.69
N SER A 6 -18.00 12.79 35.60
CA SER A 6 -19.21 12.68 36.44
C SER A 6 -20.49 12.83 35.62
N SER A 7 -20.58 13.80 34.69
CA SER A 7 -21.80 14.01 33.89
C SER A 7 -22.12 12.83 32.99
N TRP A 8 -21.10 12.25 32.35
CA TRP A 8 -21.27 11.05 31.52
C TRP A 8 -21.66 9.81 32.34
N THR A 9 -21.20 9.71 33.58
CA THR A 9 -21.60 8.61 34.49
C THR A 9 -23.07 8.71 34.84
N ASP A 10 -23.56 9.93 35.11
CA ASP A 10 -24.97 10.17 35.39
C ASP A 10 -25.85 9.86 34.18
N TYR A 11 -25.47 10.35 33.00
CA TYR A 11 -26.17 10.06 31.74
C TYR A 11 -26.26 8.55 31.50
N LEU A 12 -25.15 7.82 31.56
CA LEU A 12 -25.16 6.37 31.33
C LEU A 12 -25.99 5.61 32.36
N THR A 13 -25.98 6.05 33.62
CA THR A 13 -26.77 5.43 34.69
C THR A 13 -28.27 5.70 34.50
N GLU A 14 -28.64 6.89 34.06
CA GLU A 14 -30.02 7.29 33.80
C GLU A 14 -30.58 6.62 32.54
N ALA A 15 -29.79 6.56 31.47
CA ALA A 15 -30.18 5.98 30.19
C ALA A 15 -30.31 4.45 30.25
N THR A 16 -29.37 3.75 30.90
CA THR A 16 -29.45 2.28 31.06
C THR A 16 -30.57 1.81 31.98
N ARG A 17 -31.11 2.67 32.85
CA ARG A 17 -32.32 2.35 33.63
C ARG A 17 -33.59 2.38 32.78
N ARG A 18 -33.57 3.08 31.64
CA ARG A 18 -34.73 3.27 30.76
C ARG A 18 -34.77 2.28 29.60
N SER A 19 -33.60 1.79 29.17
CA SER A 19 -33.50 0.84 28.07
C SER A 19 -33.33 -0.59 28.57
N ALA A 20 -33.97 -1.54 27.86
CA ALA A 20 -33.82 -2.98 28.11
C ALA A 20 -32.56 -3.58 27.45
N THR A 21 -31.78 -2.80 26.70
CA THR A 21 -30.57 -3.29 26.00
C THR A 21 -29.40 -3.50 26.95
N SER A 22 -28.64 -4.58 26.71
CA SER A 22 -27.47 -5.00 27.49
C SER A 22 -26.22 -4.17 27.17
N ILE A 23 -26.24 -2.87 27.48
CA ILE A 23 -25.12 -1.98 27.19
C ILE A 23 -24.07 -2.08 28.30
N ASN A 24 -22.82 -2.36 27.92
CA ASN A 24 -21.71 -2.38 28.86
C ASN A 24 -21.23 -0.96 29.21
N ARG A 25 -21.87 -0.36 30.22
CA ARG A 25 -21.58 1.00 30.71
C ARG A 25 -20.10 1.24 31.03
N ALA A 26 -19.38 0.24 31.54
CA ALA A 26 -18.00 0.40 31.97
C ALA A 26 -17.05 0.52 30.76
N ILE A 27 -17.28 -0.29 29.73
CA ILE A 27 -16.53 -0.21 28.48
C ILE A 27 -16.82 1.11 27.77
N LEU A 28 -18.10 1.48 27.68
CA LEU A 28 -18.52 2.68 26.97
C LEU A 28 -17.94 3.95 27.62
N LYS A 29 -18.00 4.04 28.95
CA LYS A 29 -17.36 5.12 29.73
C LYS A 29 -15.85 5.18 29.46
N ARG A 30 -15.15 4.04 29.52
CA ARG A 30 -13.70 3.99 29.28
C ARG A 30 -13.35 4.45 27.86
N ARG A 31 -14.14 4.06 26.85
CA ARG A 31 -13.95 4.53 25.46
C ARG A 31 -14.17 6.03 25.34
N LEU A 32 -15.19 6.55 26.00
CA LEU A 32 -15.49 7.98 26.00
C LEU A 32 -14.37 8.79 26.66
N GLU A 33 -13.84 8.37 27.81
CA GLU A 33 -12.70 9.01 28.46
C GLU A 33 -11.43 8.99 27.60
N ASN A 34 -11.19 7.88 26.89
CA ASN A 34 -10.04 7.75 26.00
C ASN A 34 -10.15 8.63 24.75
N ARG A 35 -11.35 8.74 24.16
CA ARG A 35 -11.60 9.47 22.90
C ARG A 35 -12.09 10.89 23.08
N GLU A 36 -12.37 11.36 24.30
CA GLU A 36 -12.94 12.68 24.61
C GLU A 36 -12.19 13.81 23.89
N LYS A 37 -10.85 13.76 23.88
CA LYS A 37 -9.99 14.80 23.26
C LYS A 37 -9.95 14.74 21.73
N ARG A 38 -10.34 13.62 21.13
CA ARG A 38 -10.40 13.43 19.67
C ARG A 38 -11.76 13.83 19.12
N VAL A 39 -12.83 13.51 19.86
CA VAL A 39 -14.22 13.74 19.44
C VAL A 39 -14.69 15.15 19.78
N PHE A 40 -14.29 15.72 20.92
CA PHE A 40 -14.83 17.00 21.42
C PHE A 40 -13.78 18.11 21.53
N LEU A 41 -14.26 19.35 21.47
CA LEU A 41 -13.44 20.53 21.75
C LEU A 41 -12.92 20.52 23.21
N ARG A 42 -11.73 21.09 23.38
CA ARG A 42 -11.20 21.40 24.72
C ARG A 42 -12.05 22.49 25.39
N ARG A 43 -12.01 22.53 26.72
CA ARG A 43 -12.74 23.52 27.53
C ARG A 43 -12.38 24.95 27.08
N GLY A 44 -13.38 25.77 26.75
CA GLY A 44 -13.19 27.12 26.20
C GLY A 44 -13.09 27.21 24.67
N GLY A 45 -13.27 26.09 23.94
CA GLY A 45 -13.37 26.10 22.48
C GLY A 45 -14.61 26.86 21.98
N LYS A 46 -14.52 27.44 20.79
CA LYS A 46 -15.64 28.10 20.12
C LYS A 46 -16.66 27.04 19.70
N VAL A 47 -17.80 27.02 20.39
CA VAL A 47 -18.91 26.12 20.09
C VAL A 47 -19.58 26.60 18.81
N HIS A 48 -20.09 25.66 18.01
CA HIS A 48 -20.85 25.99 16.83
C HIS A 48 -21.92 24.92 16.59
N VAL A 49 -23.15 25.24 16.99
CA VAL A 49 -24.28 24.31 16.96
C VAL A 49 -25.53 25.07 16.54
N ARG A 50 -26.31 24.49 15.64
CA ARG A 50 -27.64 24.97 15.30
C ARG A 50 -28.73 24.11 15.91
N ILE A 51 -29.78 24.78 16.35
CA ILE A 51 -31.05 24.18 16.72
C ILE A 51 -32.11 24.75 15.77
N THR A 52 -32.88 23.85 15.16
CA THR A 52 -33.99 24.17 14.27
C THR A 52 -35.26 23.55 14.81
N ASP A 53 -36.14 24.41 15.33
CA ASP A 53 -37.41 23.99 15.89
C ASP A 53 -38.51 24.18 14.85
N LEU A 54 -39.23 23.11 14.55
CA LEU A 54 -40.41 23.12 13.68
C LEU A 54 -41.68 23.00 14.53
N SER A 55 -42.51 24.03 14.48
CA SER A 55 -43.83 24.04 15.13
C SER A 55 -44.89 23.32 14.30
N ARG A 56 -45.90 22.73 14.98
CA ARG A 56 -47.12 22.19 14.36
C ARG A 56 -47.88 23.20 13.50
N SER A 57 -47.64 24.49 13.71
CA SER A 57 -48.18 25.59 12.92
C SER A 57 -47.44 25.83 11.58
N GLY A 58 -46.44 25.00 11.25
CA GLY A 58 -45.56 25.17 10.10
C GLY A 58 -44.51 26.27 10.28
N THR A 59 -44.38 26.85 11.48
CA THR A 59 -43.35 27.86 11.74
C THR A 59 -42.00 27.19 11.99
N VAL A 60 -41.00 27.57 11.19
CA VAL A 60 -39.62 27.10 11.33
C VAL A 60 -38.77 28.18 12.02
N ILE A 61 -38.08 27.82 13.10
CA ILE A 61 -37.14 28.72 13.79
C ILE A 61 -35.77 28.05 13.81
N SER A 62 -34.80 28.64 13.13
CA SER A 62 -33.43 28.11 13.06
C SER A 62 -32.42 29.10 13.63
N THR A 63 -31.64 28.67 14.61
CA THR A 63 -30.73 29.54 15.36
C THR A 63 -29.34 28.90 15.53
N VAL A 64 -28.28 29.64 15.19
CA VAL A 64 -26.88 29.21 15.36
C VAL A 64 -26.32 29.76 16.65
N TYR A 65 -25.84 28.88 17.52
CA TYR A 65 -25.22 29.22 18.79
C TYR A 65 -23.69 29.10 18.68
N ASN A 66 -23.02 30.23 18.89
CA ASN A 66 -21.56 30.32 18.95
C ASN A 66 -21.00 30.32 20.40
N ASP A 67 -21.89 30.44 21.37
CA ASP A 67 -21.55 30.50 22.79
C ASP A 67 -22.15 29.32 23.56
N ALA A 68 -21.31 28.72 24.40
CA ALA A 68 -21.66 27.57 25.22
C ALA A 68 -22.83 27.85 26.16
N THR A 69 -22.89 29.05 26.75
CA THR A 69 -23.92 29.39 27.74
C THR A 69 -25.26 29.69 27.08
N GLN A 70 -25.26 30.34 25.91
CA GLN A 70 -26.46 30.57 25.12
C GLN A 70 -27.06 29.24 24.63
N LEU A 71 -26.22 28.31 24.14
CA LEU A 71 -26.66 27.00 23.70
C LEU A 71 -27.29 26.20 24.86
N ALA A 72 -26.64 26.16 26.03
CA ALA A 72 -27.17 25.46 27.19
C ALA A 72 -28.55 25.98 27.61
N ARG A 73 -28.74 27.31 27.63
CA ARG A 73 -30.04 27.93 27.92
C ARG A 73 -31.11 27.60 26.89
N ALA A 74 -30.76 27.58 25.60
CA ALA A 74 -31.69 27.22 24.52
C ALA A 74 -32.17 25.77 24.65
N VAL A 75 -31.24 24.84 24.94
CA VAL A 75 -31.55 23.42 25.19
C VAL A 75 -32.45 23.25 26.43
N ASP A 76 -32.26 24.06 27.47
CA ASP A 76 -33.10 24.02 28.66
C ASP A 76 -34.51 24.59 28.40
N ALA A 77 -34.61 25.65 27.60
CA ALA A 77 -35.85 26.36 27.27
C ALA A 77 -36.74 25.63 26.25
N GLY A 78 -36.16 24.89 25.30
CA GLY A 78 -36.87 24.29 24.15
C GLY A 78 -37.93 23.22 24.47
N TYR A 79 -38.15 22.86 25.73
CA TYR A 79 -39.15 21.86 26.15
C TYR A 79 -40.42 22.47 26.77
N GLU A 80 -40.40 23.76 27.15
CA GLU A 80 -41.57 24.36 27.82
C GLU A 80 -42.67 24.79 26.83
N ASP A 81 -42.35 24.94 25.55
CA ASP A 81 -43.33 25.32 24.53
C ASP A 81 -43.94 24.07 23.87
N THR A 82 -45.17 23.73 24.29
CA THR A 82 -46.01 22.58 23.86
C THR A 82 -46.42 22.58 22.38
N ARG A 83 -45.75 23.39 21.54
CA ARG A 83 -46.15 23.71 20.15
C ARG A 83 -45.26 23.08 19.07
N LEU A 84 -44.22 22.34 19.45
CA LEU A 84 -43.24 21.77 18.53
C LEU A 84 -43.67 20.37 18.06
N SER A 85 -43.50 20.10 16.77
CA SER A 85 -43.76 18.80 16.12
C SER A 85 -42.49 18.08 15.74
N ILE A 86 -41.44 18.81 15.36
CA ILE A 86 -40.12 18.23 15.07
C ILE A 86 -39.08 19.18 15.65
N GLN A 87 -38.28 18.69 16.58
CA GLN A 87 -37.06 19.36 17.02
C GLN A 87 -35.90 18.78 16.24
N LEU A 88 -35.51 19.50 15.19
CA LEU A 88 -34.34 19.20 14.42
C LEU A 88 -33.16 19.89 15.09
N LEU A 89 -32.25 19.14 15.72
CA LEU A 89 -30.89 19.66 15.84
C LEU A 89 -30.21 19.51 14.48
N THR A 90 -30.68 20.30 13.52
CA THR A 90 -30.14 20.39 12.16
C THR A 90 -29.25 21.62 11.99
N PRO A 91 -28.18 21.50 11.19
CA PRO A 91 -27.37 22.61 10.64
C PRO A 91 -28.23 23.42 9.63
N SER A 92 -27.94 24.63 9.13
CA SER A 92 -26.60 25.15 8.88
C SER A 92 -25.73 25.35 10.08
N SER A 93 -24.64 24.60 10.01
CA SER A 93 -23.58 24.54 10.99
C SER A 93 -24.03 24.02 12.38
N SER A 94 -24.54 22.79 12.40
CA SER A 94 -24.70 21.89 13.56
C SER A 94 -23.34 21.34 13.95
N ILE A 95 -23.29 20.50 14.98
CA ILE A 95 -22.08 19.89 15.55
C ILE A 95 -21.24 19.26 14.43
N TYR A 96 -20.41 20.09 13.82
CA TYR A 96 -19.62 19.75 12.65
C TYR A 96 -18.18 19.66 13.09
N SER A 97 -17.41 18.85 12.39
CA SER A 97 -15.97 18.95 12.47
C SER A 97 -15.46 19.75 11.28
N GLU A 98 -14.41 20.57 11.46
CA GLU A 98 -13.77 21.31 10.36
C GLU A 98 -13.34 20.39 9.19
N ASN A 99 -13.08 19.11 9.48
CA ASN A 99 -12.89 18.03 8.51
C ASN A 99 -13.19 16.67 9.16
N SER A 100 -13.15 15.57 8.41
CA SER A 100 -13.47 14.22 8.94
C SER A 100 -12.68 13.77 10.17
N ILE A 101 -11.52 14.39 10.47
CA ILE A 101 -10.55 13.93 11.48
C ILE A 101 -10.48 14.88 12.70
N ARG A 102 -10.99 16.10 12.57
CA ARG A 102 -11.02 17.10 13.65
C ARG A 102 -12.14 16.76 14.66
N PRO A 103 -12.08 17.33 15.89
CA PRO A 103 -13.17 17.19 16.84
C PRO A 103 -14.40 17.95 16.35
N LEU A 104 -15.56 17.42 16.75
CA LEU A 104 -16.83 18.10 16.64
C LEU A 104 -16.79 19.44 17.39
N MET A 105 -17.39 20.48 16.82
CA MET A 105 -17.41 21.87 17.33
C MET A 105 -18.35 22.05 18.55
N ILE A 106 -18.30 21.10 19.47
CA ILE A 106 -19.03 21.10 20.75
C ILE A 106 -18.13 20.55 21.86
N THR A 107 -18.33 21.02 23.08
CA THR A 107 -17.62 20.49 24.25
C THR A 107 -18.29 19.21 24.78
N SER A 108 -17.50 18.35 25.41
CA SER A 108 -17.96 17.11 26.05
C SER A 108 -19.09 17.35 27.07
N GLU A 109 -19.00 18.43 27.88
CA GLU A 109 -20.01 18.79 28.88
C GLU A 109 -21.35 19.16 28.23
N LEU A 110 -21.34 19.94 27.14
CA LEU A 110 -22.55 20.35 26.42
C LEU A 110 -23.20 19.20 25.66
N MET A 111 -22.41 18.36 25.00
CA MET A 111 -22.96 17.17 24.33
C MET A 111 -23.64 16.25 25.36
N CYS A 112 -22.98 15.98 26.49
CA CYS A 112 -23.58 15.20 27.56
C CYS A 112 -24.89 15.81 28.07
N HIS A 113 -24.96 17.15 28.16
CA HIS A 113 -26.17 17.87 28.56
C HIS A 113 -27.31 17.68 27.55
N ILE A 114 -27.04 17.84 26.25
CA ILE A 114 -28.01 17.62 25.17
C ILE A 114 -28.54 16.18 25.21
N LEU A 115 -27.66 15.18 25.18
CA LEU A 115 -28.06 13.77 25.16
C LEU A 115 -28.88 13.38 26.40
N ARG A 116 -28.51 13.91 27.58
CA ARG A 116 -29.24 13.68 28.82
C ARG A 116 -30.59 14.35 28.83
N ARG A 117 -30.68 15.61 28.39
CA ARG A 117 -31.90 16.42 28.37
C ARG A 117 -32.96 15.81 27.46
N HIS A 118 -32.56 15.38 26.27
CA HIS A 118 -33.44 14.77 25.27
C HIS A 118 -33.60 13.25 25.45
N LYS A 119 -32.97 12.65 26.47
CA LYS A 119 -33.06 11.21 26.77
C LYS A 119 -32.62 10.31 25.59
N VAL A 120 -31.62 10.75 24.83
CA VAL A 120 -31.08 10.02 23.68
C VAL A 120 -30.58 8.65 24.09
N HIS A 121 -30.88 7.62 23.28
CA HIS A 121 -30.47 6.25 23.54
C HIS A 121 -28.93 6.11 23.54
N PRO A 122 -28.33 5.40 24.51
CA PRO A 122 -26.87 5.33 24.66
C PRO A 122 -26.16 4.58 23.54
N ASP A 123 -26.87 3.82 22.70
CA ASP A 123 -26.28 3.21 21.48
C ASP A 123 -25.76 4.26 20.50
N PHE A 124 -26.37 5.45 20.48
CA PHE A 124 -25.90 6.57 19.65
C PHE A 124 -24.46 6.99 19.99
N LEU A 125 -23.97 6.69 21.20
CA LEU A 125 -22.58 6.94 21.55
C LEU A 125 -21.60 6.14 20.69
N HIS A 126 -22.00 5.01 20.10
CA HIS A 126 -21.16 4.29 19.14
C HIS A 126 -20.95 5.11 17.86
N VAL A 127 -22.02 5.74 17.35
CA VAL A 127 -21.95 6.65 16.21
C VAL A 127 -21.20 7.93 16.57
N LEU A 128 -21.47 8.51 17.74
CA LEU A 128 -20.78 9.74 18.17
C LEU A 128 -19.26 9.53 18.34
N LEU A 129 -18.87 8.39 18.88
CA LEU A 129 -17.47 8.08 19.13
C LEU A 129 -16.70 7.70 17.86
N SER A 130 -17.33 7.50 16.69
CA SER A 130 -16.58 7.26 15.45
C SER A 130 -15.94 8.54 14.88
N PHE A 131 -16.43 9.72 15.27
CA PHE A 131 -15.88 11.01 14.87
C PHE A 131 -14.49 11.29 15.49
N GLY A 132 -13.74 12.22 14.88
CA GLY A 132 -12.41 12.64 15.34
C GLY A 132 -11.27 11.70 14.94
N GLU A 133 -11.54 10.79 14.00
CA GLU A 133 -10.58 9.88 13.38
C GLU A 133 -10.87 9.79 11.88
N GLU A 134 -9.85 9.46 11.10
CA GLU A 134 -10.05 9.19 9.68
C GLU A 134 -10.95 7.95 9.53
N PRO A 135 -11.94 7.94 8.62
CA PRO A 135 -12.77 6.78 8.38
C PRO A 135 -11.88 5.59 7.96
N HIS A 136 -11.50 4.77 8.94
CA HIS A 136 -10.57 3.68 8.72
C HIS A 136 -11.23 2.56 7.92
N VAL A 137 -10.44 1.85 7.12
CA VAL A 137 -10.88 0.65 6.37
C VAL A 137 -11.57 -0.38 7.29
N ALA A 138 -11.15 -0.49 8.55
CA ALA A 138 -11.73 -1.40 9.54
C ALA A 138 -13.12 -0.98 10.05
N GLU A 139 -13.46 0.31 10.04
CA GLU A 139 -14.79 0.82 10.40
C GLU A 139 -15.66 1.14 9.17
N ALA A 140 -15.08 1.10 7.96
CA ALA A 140 -15.78 1.35 6.69
C ALA A 140 -17.00 0.44 6.47
N GLY A 141 -16.97 -0.77 7.04
CA GLY A 141 -18.06 -1.74 7.02
C GLY A 141 -19.03 -1.67 8.21
N SER A 142 -18.90 -0.69 9.12
CA SER A 142 -19.78 -0.55 10.30
C SER A 142 -20.72 0.65 10.16
N SER A 143 -22.02 0.37 10.20
CA SER A 143 -23.09 1.38 10.21
C SER A 143 -23.48 1.79 11.62
N HIS A 144 -23.00 1.09 12.66
CA HIS A 144 -23.47 1.26 14.04
C HIS A 144 -25.00 1.42 14.13
N SER A 145 -25.73 0.70 13.28
CA SER A 145 -27.16 0.88 13.09
C SER A 145 -27.93 0.19 14.21
N SER A 146 -28.80 0.91 14.90
CA SER A 146 -29.71 0.38 15.91
C SER A 146 -31.12 0.92 15.66
N ALA A 147 -32.12 0.04 15.69
CA ALA A 147 -33.52 0.43 15.81
C ALA A 147 -34.06 -0.20 17.10
N GLY A 148 -34.67 0.60 17.96
CA GLY A 148 -35.20 0.14 19.24
C GLY A 148 -36.53 0.80 19.57
N SER A 149 -37.46 0.04 20.13
CA SER A 149 -38.67 0.59 20.74
C SER A 149 -38.50 0.63 22.26
N SER A 150 -38.61 1.82 22.83
CA SER A 150 -38.58 2.02 24.28
C SER A 150 -40.02 2.05 24.80
N SER A 151 -40.33 1.18 25.78
CA SER A 151 -41.58 1.23 26.53
C SER A 151 -41.26 1.47 28.01
N SER A 152 -41.78 2.56 28.56
CA SER A 152 -41.59 2.88 29.98
C SER A 152 -42.53 2.03 30.85
N GLN A 153 -42.14 0.81 31.21
CA GLN A 153 -42.93 -0.04 32.10
C GLN A 153 -42.89 0.47 33.55
N ARG A 154 -44.00 1.03 34.05
CA ARG A 154 -44.22 1.19 35.51
C ARG A 154 -44.48 -0.20 36.10
N LYS A 155 -43.65 -0.64 37.06
CA LYS A 155 -43.79 -1.92 37.75
C LYS A 155 -45.15 -2.05 38.45
N GLY A 156 -46.09 -2.77 37.84
CA GLY A 156 -47.22 -3.41 38.50
C GLY A 156 -46.93 -4.91 38.71
N ALA A 157 -47.33 -5.45 39.86
CA ALA A 157 -47.04 -6.81 40.31
C ALA A 157 -47.47 -7.91 39.30
N PRO A 158 -46.82 -9.08 39.28
CA PRO A 158 -47.10 -10.11 38.29
C PRO A 158 -48.37 -10.88 38.67
N SER A 159 -49.39 -10.88 37.81
CA SER A 159 -50.47 -11.88 37.88
C SER A 159 -50.19 -12.99 36.86
N SER A 160 -50.15 -14.21 37.37
CA SER A 160 -49.98 -15.46 36.63
C SER A 160 -51.15 -15.74 35.68
N ARG A 161 -50.84 -16.11 34.43
CA ARG A 161 -51.37 -17.31 33.76
C ARG A 161 -50.82 -17.44 32.34
N GLU A 162 -50.33 -18.63 32.05
CA GLU A 162 -49.87 -19.08 30.73
C GLU A 162 -51.00 -19.07 29.70
N SER A 163 -50.66 -18.75 28.45
CA SER A 163 -51.30 -19.30 27.25
C SER A 163 -50.33 -19.22 26.08
N LYS A 164 -49.93 -20.39 25.57
CA LYS A 164 -49.11 -20.59 24.38
C LYS A 164 -49.94 -20.27 23.14
N HIS A 165 -49.67 -19.17 22.43
CA HIS A 165 -49.82 -19.08 20.97
C HIS A 165 -48.87 -17.99 20.44
N ARG A 166 -48.14 -18.34 19.38
CA ARG A 166 -47.06 -17.58 18.77
C ARG A 166 -47.66 -16.51 17.85
N ALA A 167 -48.07 -15.40 18.43
CA ALA A 167 -48.33 -14.12 17.77
C ALA A 167 -47.82 -13.06 18.74
N TRP A 168 -47.18 -12.00 18.24
CA TRP A 168 -46.70 -10.90 19.08
C TRP A 168 -47.82 -10.47 20.02
N PRO A 169 -47.61 -10.41 21.35
CA PRO A 169 -48.64 -9.94 22.24
C PRO A 169 -48.80 -8.44 22.02
N MET A 170 -49.84 -8.05 21.29
CA MET A 170 -50.41 -6.70 21.37
C MET A 170 -51.05 -6.57 22.77
N GLN A 171 -50.19 -6.45 23.79
CA GLN A 171 -50.62 -5.99 25.11
C GLN A 171 -50.80 -4.49 24.99
N THR A 172 -52.06 -4.04 24.97
CA THR A 172 -52.44 -2.65 25.20
C THR A 172 -51.85 -2.21 26.54
N LEU A 173 -50.71 -1.52 26.48
CA LEU A 173 -49.99 -1.02 27.64
C LEU A 173 -50.72 0.24 28.11
N LYS A 174 -51.52 0.13 29.17
CA LYS A 174 -52.06 1.29 29.88
C LYS A 174 -50.89 2.14 30.37
N ASP A 175 -50.83 3.37 29.88
CA ASP A 175 -50.03 4.49 30.38
C ASP A 175 -48.49 4.37 30.27
N GLY A 176 -47.97 3.98 29.09
CA GLY A 176 -46.53 4.04 28.79
C GLY A 176 -46.25 4.78 27.47
N ILE A 177 -45.32 5.74 27.51
CA ILE A 177 -44.78 6.39 26.29
C ILE A 177 -44.08 5.31 25.46
N MET A 178 -44.53 5.10 24.22
CA MET A 178 -43.79 4.35 23.21
C MET A 178 -43.03 5.32 22.32
N ALA A 179 -41.71 5.20 22.32
CA ALA A 179 -40.83 5.94 21.42
C ALA A 179 -39.95 4.96 20.66
N THR A 180 -39.80 5.19 19.37
CA THR A 180 -38.95 4.42 18.45
C THR A 180 -37.70 5.24 18.18
N ASP A 181 -36.54 4.68 18.51
CA ASP A 181 -35.24 5.32 18.32
C ASP A 181 -34.50 4.60 17.17
N ILE A 182 -34.09 5.36 16.15
CA ILE A 182 -33.26 4.92 15.03
C ILE A 182 -31.93 5.66 15.13
N SER A 183 -30.82 4.92 15.07
CA SER A 183 -29.49 5.52 14.97
C SER A 183 -28.66 4.79 13.95
N TYR A 184 -27.90 5.51 13.13
CA TYR A 184 -26.97 4.93 12.17
C TYR A 184 -25.85 5.90 11.79
N GLN A 185 -24.78 5.33 11.27
CA GLN A 185 -23.68 5.98 10.62
C GLN A 185 -23.72 5.64 9.13
N MET A 186 -23.76 6.66 8.28
CA MET A 186 -23.66 6.52 6.84
C MET A 186 -22.25 6.91 6.38
N ASN A 187 -21.55 5.99 5.73
CA ASN A 187 -20.23 6.24 5.16
C ASN A 187 -20.39 6.62 3.67
N TYR A 188 -19.68 7.65 3.21
CA TYR A 188 -19.77 8.12 1.83
C TYR A 188 -18.46 8.74 1.36
N VAL A 189 -18.39 8.95 0.05
CA VAL A 189 -17.31 9.69 -0.61
C VAL A 189 -17.83 11.05 -1.04
N GLU A 190 -16.98 12.07 -0.95
CA GLU A 190 -17.30 13.43 -1.39
C GLU A 190 -16.05 14.05 -2.02
N GLU A 191 -16.24 14.89 -3.03
CA GLU A 191 -15.15 15.63 -3.64
C GLU A 191 -14.56 16.63 -2.64
N ASN A 192 -13.23 16.62 -2.50
CA ASN A 192 -12.53 17.48 -1.57
C ASN A 192 -12.14 18.84 -2.18
N PHE A 193 -12.18 18.98 -3.51
CA PHE A 193 -11.78 20.16 -4.28
C PHE A 193 -10.41 20.75 -3.90
N ARG A 194 -9.52 19.93 -3.33
CA ARG A 194 -8.20 20.35 -2.81
C ARG A 194 -7.05 19.81 -3.63
N ASP A 195 -7.10 18.51 -3.94
CA ASP A 195 -6.02 17.80 -4.61
C ASP A 195 -6.51 17.24 -5.96
N PRO A 196 -5.95 17.70 -7.10
CA PRO A 196 -6.25 17.12 -8.40
C PRO A 196 -5.86 15.65 -8.54
N HIS A 197 -4.88 15.17 -7.76
CA HIS A 197 -4.37 13.80 -7.85
C HIS A 197 -5.27 12.80 -7.10
N ASN A 198 -5.89 13.23 -6.00
CA ASN A 198 -6.91 12.46 -5.29
C ASN A 198 -8.09 13.37 -4.94
N PRO A 199 -9.07 13.51 -5.86
CA PRO A 199 -10.16 14.47 -5.68
C PRO A 199 -11.20 14.01 -4.65
N TRP A 200 -11.13 12.76 -4.17
CA TRP A 200 -12.14 12.17 -3.30
C TRP A 200 -11.68 12.07 -1.85
N SER A 201 -12.63 12.16 -0.93
CA SER A 201 -12.37 11.89 0.49
C SER A 201 -13.50 11.07 1.09
N PHE A 202 -13.11 10.06 1.86
CA PHE A 202 -14.04 9.28 2.66
C PHE A 202 -14.51 10.10 3.87
N ARG A 203 -15.81 10.04 4.12
CA ARG A 203 -16.53 10.80 5.13
C ARG A 203 -17.62 9.94 5.75
N HIS A 204 -18.10 10.34 6.91
CA HIS A 204 -19.24 9.70 7.53
C HIS A 204 -20.15 10.73 8.20
N THR A 205 -21.42 10.40 8.24
CA THR A 205 -22.48 11.19 8.87
C THR A 205 -23.18 10.32 9.89
N GLY A 206 -23.41 10.86 11.08
CA GLY A 206 -24.19 10.20 12.13
C GLY A 206 -25.61 10.76 12.17
N VAL A 207 -26.59 9.88 12.23
CA VAL A 207 -28.01 10.24 12.35
C VAL A 207 -28.57 9.55 13.58
N TYR A 208 -29.26 10.33 14.42
CA TYR A 208 -30.17 9.83 15.44
C TYR A 208 -31.55 10.40 15.15
N HIS A 209 -32.56 9.55 15.19
CA HIS A 209 -33.97 9.92 15.11
C HIS A 209 -34.69 9.24 16.27
N GLN A 210 -35.49 10.03 16.98
CA GLN A 210 -36.40 9.52 18.00
C GLN A 210 -37.81 9.99 17.63
N HIS A 211 -38.67 9.03 17.34
CA HIS A 211 -40.07 9.21 17.01
C HIS A 211 -40.94 8.85 18.22
N GLN A 212 -41.87 9.72 18.59
CA GLN A 212 -42.77 9.51 19.73
C GLN A 212 -44.20 9.26 19.23
N HIS A 213 -44.74 8.06 19.50
CA HIS A 213 -46.04 7.62 18.98
C HIS A 213 -47.26 8.32 19.63
N ASP A 214 -48.37 8.35 18.87
CA ASP A 214 -49.53 9.26 18.91
C ASP A 214 -50.32 9.47 20.23
N ASP A 215 -50.06 8.74 21.31
CA ASP A 215 -50.91 8.80 22.52
C ASP A 215 -50.48 9.85 23.57
N HIS A 216 -49.51 10.73 23.28
CA HIS A 216 -48.99 11.70 24.26
C HIS A 216 -49.24 13.18 23.87
N PRO A 217 -49.62 14.06 24.82
CA PRO A 217 -49.84 15.50 24.57
C PRO A 217 -48.59 16.30 24.17
N LEU A 218 -47.42 15.66 24.11
CA LEU A 218 -46.12 16.22 23.74
C LEU A 218 -45.53 15.31 22.66
N GLN A 219 -46.10 15.31 21.47
CA GLN A 219 -45.59 14.57 20.31
C GLN A 219 -44.61 15.49 19.58
N PHE A 220 -43.32 15.16 19.67
CA PHE A 220 -42.25 15.78 18.92
C PHE A 220 -41.27 14.71 18.43
N ASP A 221 -40.80 14.85 17.19
CA ASP A 221 -39.70 14.07 16.65
C ASP A 221 -38.37 14.76 16.94
N LEU A 222 -37.38 14.02 17.42
CA LEU A 222 -36.03 14.54 17.64
C LEU A 222 -35.06 13.99 16.60
N PHE A 223 -34.35 14.87 15.92
CA PHE A 223 -33.19 14.47 15.10
C PHE A 223 -31.90 15.08 15.62
N VAL A 224 -30.85 14.26 15.71
CA VAL A 224 -29.48 14.70 15.95
C VAL A 224 -28.63 14.30 14.75
N LEU A 225 -28.15 15.29 14.00
CA LEU A 225 -27.29 15.08 12.84
C LEU A 225 -25.85 15.51 13.13
N LEU A 226 -24.91 14.59 12.87
CA LEU A 226 -23.47 14.79 13.00
C LEU A 226 -22.83 14.76 11.60
N HIS A 227 -22.11 15.81 11.21
CA HIS A 227 -21.47 15.89 9.88
C HIS A 227 -20.00 16.34 9.94
N PRO A 228 -19.16 15.95 8.97
CA PRO A 228 -17.73 16.22 8.99
C PRO A 228 -17.31 17.48 8.19
N ASN A 229 -18.23 18.38 7.85
CA ASN A 229 -17.93 19.56 7.03
C ASN A 229 -18.77 20.79 7.42
N GLN A 230 -18.19 21.98 7.23
CA GLN A 230 -18.83 23.27 7.53
C GLN A 230 -19.92 23.63 6.52
N SER A 231 -19.76 23.21 5.26
CA SER A 231 -20.71 23.41 4.16
C SER A 231 -21.06 22.05 3.56
N SER A 232 -21.98 21.34 4.21
CA SER A 232 -22.43 20.02 3.75
C SER A 232 -23.52 20.17 2.68
N VAL A 233 -23.53 19.32 1.66
CA VAL A 233 -24.63 19.25 0.67
C VAL A 233 -25.96 18.95 1.36
N LEU A 234 -25.92 18.03 2.32
CA LEU A 234 -27.08 17.66 3.13
C LEU A 234 -27.62 18.86 3.92
N ASP A 235 -26.74 19.72 4.41
CA ASP A 235 -27.16 20.90 5.13
C ASP A 235 -27.95 21.88 4.23
N ALA A 236 -27.43 22.16 3.03
CA ALA A 236 -28.16 22.96 2.05
C ALA A 236 -29.51 22.35 1.69
N GLN A 237 -29.57 21.03 1.47
CA GLN A 237 -30.80 20.31 1.15
C GLN A 237 -31.81 20.34 2.30
N VAL A 238 -31.37 20.21 3.55
CA VAL A 238 -32.26 20.29 4.73
C VAL A 238 -32.84 21.68 4.87
N LEU A 239 -32.05 22.72 4.64
CA LEU A 239 -32.54 24.10 4.70
C LEU A 239 -33.53 24.41 3.58
N GLU A 240 -33.25 23.93 2.37
CA GLU A 240 -34.17 24.04 1.23
C GLU A 240 -35.49 23.32 1.51
N TRP A 241 -35.43 22.09 2.05
CA TRP A 241 -36.60 21.32 2.46
C TRP A 241 -37.43 22.03 3.52
N LEU A 242 -36.78 22.74 4.46
CA LEU A 242 -37.42 23.54 5.49
C LEU A 242 -37.86 24.93 4.99
N GLY A 243 -37.58 25.29 3.73
CA GLY A 243 -37.91 26.60 3.17
C GLY A 243 -37.09 27.77 3.75
N ILE A 244 -35.94 27.48 4.37
CA ILE A 244 -35.05 28.46 4.96
C ILE A 244 -34.05 28.93 3.91
N ASP A 245 -34.12 30.20 3.52
CA ASP A 245 -33.15 30.81 2.59
C ASP A 245 -31.87 31.23 3.35
N PRO A 246 -30.71 30.60 3.09
CA PRO A 246 -29.46 30.89 3.79
C PRO A 246 -28.88 32.28 3.47
N SER A 247 -29.35 32.95 2.42
CA SER A 247 -28.90 34.30 2.03
C SER A 247 -29.55 35.42 2.86
N LYS A 248 -30.61 35.12 3.60
CA LYS A 248 -31.25 36.06 4.52
C LYS A 248 -30.64 35.89 5.92
N THR A 249 -30.08 36.97 6.46
CA THR A 249 -29.51 37.07 7.82
C THR A 249 -30.38 36.40 8.89
N PRO A 250 -29.81 35.97 10.05
CA PRO A 250 -30.47 35.16 11.06
C PRO A 250 -31.49 35.99 11.85
N LEU A 251 -32.63 36.26 11.23
CA LEU A 251 -33.80 36.83 11.85
C LEU A 251 -34.92 35.86 11.51
N ALA A 252 -35.46 35.20 12.54
CA ALA A 252 -36.53 34.20 12.50
C ALA A 252 -37.37 34.28 11.21
N THR A 253 -37.00 33.48 10.21
CA THR A 253 -37.73 33.39 8.95
C THR A 253 -38.90 32.44 9.17
N SER A 254 -40.07 33.00 9.44
CA SER A 254 -41.34 32.28 9.44
C SER A 254 -41.73 31.98 7.99
N SER A 255 -41.24 30.88 7.42
CA SER A 255 -41.78 30.31 6.18
C SER A 255 -42.93 29.37 6.55
N SER A 256 -44.16 29.78 6.28
CA SER A 256 -45.35 28.94 6.46
C SER A 256 -45.46 27.94 5.31
N THR A 257 -44.97 26.71 5.50
CA THR A 257 -45.24 25.58 4.60
C THR A 257 -46.64 25.03 4.91
N SER A 258 -47.46 24.82 3.88
CA SER A 258 -48.87 24.41 4.03
C SER A 258 -49.07 22.94 4.40
N ASP A 259 -48.04 22.10 4.23
CA ASP A 259 -48.02 20.71 4.66
C ASP A 259 -46.90 20.50 5.69
N MET A 260 -47.22 19.76 6.75
CA MET A 260 -46.22 19.34 7.74
C MET A 260 -45.23 18.39 7.06
N PRO A 261 -43.92 18.63 7.13
CA PRO A 261 -42.93 17.73 6.54
C PRO A 261 -42.91 16.38 7.28
N ASP A 262 -42.99 15.28 6.54
CA ASP A 262 -42.86 13.93 7.10
C ASP A 262 -41.45 13.73 7.69
N PRO A 263 -41.32 13.33 8.98
CA PRO A 263 -40.02 13.10 9.62
C PRO A 263 -39.12 12.12 8.85
N GLU A 264 -39.72 11.08 8.28
CA GLU A 264 -39.04 10.01 7.55
C GLU A 264 -38.34 10.51 6.27
N ARG A 265 -38.84 11.60 5.69
CA ARG A 265 -38.25 12.24 4.50
C ARG A 265 -36.83 12.73 4.76
N LEU A 266 -36.48 13.05 6.01
CA LEU A 266 -35.11 13.43 6.37
C LEU A 266 -34.13 12.27 6.14
N HIS A 267 -34.53 11.02 6.39
CA HIS A 267 -33.68 9.86 6.10
C HIS A 267 -33.45 9.69 4.60
N LEU A 268 -34.47 9.91 3.78
CA LEU A 268 -34.35 9.92 2.31
C LEU A 268 -33.42 11.03 1.83
N LEU A 269 -33.48 12.20 2.46
CA LEU A 269 -32.62 13.33 2.14
C LEU A 269 -31.15 13.04 2.46
N VAL A 270 -30.86 12.43 3.62
CA VAL A 270 -29.51 11.99 3.99
C VAL A 270 -28.96 11.00 2.97
N LEU A 271 -29.77 10.04 2.53
CA LEU A 271 -29.35 9.03 1.56
C LEU A 271 -29.10 9.66 0.17
N SER A 272 -30.05 10.43 -0.34
CA SER A 272 -29.97 11.08 -1.67
C SER A 272 -28.83 12.09 -1.76
N SER A 273 -28.48 12.79 -0.68
CA SER A 273 -27.34 13.73 -0.64
C SER A 273 -26.01 13.11 -1.09
N PHE A 274 -25.79 11.82 -0.81
CA PHE A 274 -24.45 11.22 -0.93
C PHE A 274 -24.38 9.97 -1.79
N LEU A 275 -25.53 9.37 -2.16
CA LEU A 275 -25.56 8.12 -2.93
C LEU A 275 -24.99 8.27 -4.35
N ASP A 276 -25.24 9.40 -5.00
CA ASP A 276 -24.80 9.64 -6.38
C ASP A 276 -23.27 9.73 -6.52
N ASN A 277 -22.58 10.10 -5.44
CA ASN A 277 -21.12 10.23 -5.43
C ASN A 277 -20.42 8.90 -5.68
N TRP A 278 -21.02 7.78 -5.29
CA TRP A 278 -20.44 6.44 -5.49
C TRP A 278 -20.26 6.11 -6.97
N ARG A 279 -21.20 6.51 -7.84
CA ARG A 279 -21.09 6.29 -9.28
C ARG A 279 -19.83 6.95 -9.85
N TRP A 280 -19.59 8.20 -9.48
CA TRP A 280 -18.45 8.98 -9.95
C TRP A 280 -17.14 8.50 -9.33
N TYR A 281 -17.16 8.09 -8.08
CA TYR A 281 -16.01 7.48 -7.42
C TYR A 281 -15.59 6.15 -8.07
N LEU A 282 -16.53 5.27 -8.36
CA LEU A 282 -16.24 4.00 -9.05
C LEU A 282 -15.73 4.23 -10.48
N ARG A 283 -16.23 5.26 -11.18
CA ARG A 283 -15.67 5.69 -12.45
C ARG A 283 -14.21 6.11 -12.30
N TYR A 284 -13.89 6.93 -11.30
CA TYR A 284 -12.52 7.36 -11.00
C TYR A 284 -11.59 6.16 -10.72
N LEU A 285 -12.03 5.18 -9.92
CA LEU A 285 -11.27 3.95 -9.68
C LEU A 285 -11.06 3.16 -10.97
N GLY A 286 -12.08 3.07 -11.82
CA GLY A 286 -12.01 2.41 -13.12
C GLY A 286 -11.02 3.09 -14.07
N GLU A 287 -11.00 4.41 -14.14
CA GLU A 287 -10.04 5.19 -14.94
C GLU A 287 -8.60 4.97 -14.45
N ARG A 288 -8.36 5.03 -13.13
CA ARG A 288 -7.04 4.75 -12.54
C ARG A 288 -6.57 3.32 -12.79
N PHE A 289 -7.48 2.36 -12.72
CA PHE A 289 -7.19 0.96 -13.06
C PHE A 289 -6.85 0.78 -14.55
N ASN A 290 -7.59 1.43 -15.45
CA ASN A 290 -7.35 1.34 -16.88
C ASN A 290 -5.99 1.95 -17.26
N ASP A 291 -5.66 3.14 -16.74
CA ASP A 291 -4.35 3.78 -16.97
C ASP A 291 -3.19 2.86 -16.59
N ALA A 292 -3.29 2.20 -15.43
CA ALA A 292 -2.26 1.28 -14.96
C ALA A 292 -2.25 -0.04 -15.75
N THR A 293 -3.41 -0.53 -16.19
CA THR A 293 -3.55 -1.78 -16.95
C THR A 293 -3.05 -1.62 -18.38
N ASP A 294 -3.38 -0.53 -19.06
CA ASP A 294 -2.92 -0.26 -20.43
C ASP A 294 -1.39 -0.23 -20.47
N ALA A 295 -0.78 0.48 -19.51
CA ALA A 295 0.67 0.52 -19.38
C ALA A 295 1.30 -0.85 -19.06
N ALA A 296 0.60 -1.72 -18.32
CA ALA A 296 1.05 -3.08 -18.03
C ALA A 296 0.95 -4.00 -19.26
N MET A 297 -0.12 -3.88 -20.06
CA MET A 297 -0.36 -4.71 -21.24
C MET A 297 0.59 -4.40 -22.40
N THR A 298 1.12 -3.18 -22.47
CA THR A 298 2.10 -2.78 -23.49
C THR A 298 3.56 -3.03 -23.09
N MET A 299 3.82 -3.36 -21.82
CA MET A 299 5.17 -3.53 -21.30
C MET A 299 5.76 -4.86 -21.77
N GLN A 300 6.90 -4.81 -22.46
CA GLN A 300 7.63 -6.01 -22.83
C GLN A 300 8.58 -6.44 -21.69
N PRO A 301 8.83 -7.74 -21.51
CA PRO A 301 9.68 -8.24 -20.44
C PRO A 301 11.14 -7.80 -20.55
N ASP A 302 11.67 -7.49 -21.72
CA ASP A 302 13.04 -7.04 -21.95
C ASP A 302 13.25 -5.54 -21.63
N GLU A 303 12.20 -4.74 -21.79
CA GLU A 303 12.22 -3.28 -21.56
C GLU A 303 11.66 -2.88 -20.18
N ALA A 304 11.26 -3.84 -19.35
CA ALA A 304 10.60 -3.57 -18.08
C ALA A 304 11.54 -2.94 -17.03
N ASP A 305 11.31 -1.67 -16.67
CA ASP A 305 12.02 -1.02 -15.56
C ASP A 305 11.48 -1.50 -14.19
N PRO A 306 12.35 -1.94 -13.25
CA PRO A 306 11.92 -2.40 -11.93
C PRO A 306 11.21 -1.34 -11.08
N ASN A 307 11.64 -0.06 -11.16
CA ASN A 307 11.05 1.00 -10.33
C ASN A 307 9.67 1.40 -10.86
N GLU A 308 9.51 1.52 -12.17
CA GLU A 308 8.20 1.76 -12.79
C GLU A 308 7.24 0.62 -12.53
N SER A 309 7.70 -0.63 -12.64
CA SER A 309 6.91 -1.83 -12.33
C SER A 309 6.45 -1.83 -10.86
N PHE A 310 7.35 -1.50 -9.92
CA PHE A 310 7.02 -1.40 -8.50
C PHE A 310 6.00 -0.28 -8.21
N LYS A 311 6.19 0.90 -8.83
CA LYS A 311 5.25 2.01 -8.70
C LYS A 311 3.86 1.61 -9.20
N ARG A 312 3.79 0.92 -10.34
CA ARG A 312 2.53 0.43 -10.92
C ARG A 312 1.84 -0.60 -10.04
N VAL A 313 2.58 -1.56 -9.49
CA VAL A 313 2.02 -2.51 -8.51
C VAL A 313 1.46 -1.78 -7.29
N THR A 314 2.16 -0.75 -6.81
CA THR A 314 1.70 0.07 -5.68
C THR A 314 0.42 0.83 -6.03
N GLU A 315 0.34 1.43 -7.22
CA GLU A 315 -0.86 2.12 -7.71
C GLU A 315 -2.05 1.15 -7.83
N LEU A 316 -1.87 0.00 -8.46
CA LEU A 316 -2.91 -1.03 -8.58
C LEU A 316 -3.36 -1.54 -7.20
N ARG A 317 -2.43 -1.70 -6.26
CA ARG A 317 -2.74 -2.10 -4.89
C ARG A 317 -3.56 -1.05 -4.15
N ASN A 318 -3.23 0.23 -4.31
CA ASN A 318 -4.02 1.33 -3.75
C ASN A 318 -5.45 1.33 -4.33
N VAL A 319 -5.60 1.15 -5.65
CA VAL A 319 -6.92 1.04 -6.30
C VAL A 319 -7.70 -0.18 -5.78
N ASN A 320 -7.03 -1.32 -5.57
CA ASN A 320 -7.63 -2.50 -4.96
C ASN A 320 -8.15 -2.21 -3.54
N ASP A 321 -7.35 -1.57 -2.70
CA ASP A 321 -7.72 -1.26 -1.31
C ASP A 321 -8.88 -0.26 -1.26
N TRP A 322 -8.88 0.74 -2.14
CA TRP A 322 -9.98 1.70 -2.29
C TRP A 322 -11.27 1.06 -2.81
N ALA A 323 -11.18 0.10 -3.74
CA ALA A 323 -12.34 -0.66 -4.21
C ALA A 323 -12.93 -1.53 -3.09
N TYR A 324 -12.09 -2.18 -2.28
CA TYR A 324 -12.54 -2.91 -1.09
C TYR A 324 -13.25 -1.99 -0.08
N GLN A 325 -12.69 -0.82 0.17
CA GLN A 325 -13.30 0.15 1.07
C GLN A 325 -14.65 0.64 0.54
N ALA A 326 -14.76 0.92 -0.77
CA ALA A 326 -16.01 1.29 -1.41
C ALA A 326 -17.07 0.19 -1.28
N GLN A 327 -16.69 -1.06 -1.56
CA GLN A 327 -17.58 -2.21 -1.42
C GLN A 327 -18.11 -2.34 0.01
N ALA A 328 -17.24 -2.22 1.01
CA ALA A 328 -17.61 -2.28 2.42
C ALA A 328 -18.59 -1.16 2.79
N CYS A 329 -18.33 0.08 2.36
CA CYS A 329 -19.22 1.21 2.62
C CYS A 329 -20.59 1.05 1.94
N CYS A 330 -20.61 0.63 0.67
CA CYS A 330 -21.86 0.42 -0.06
C CYS A 330 -22.70 -0.71 0.55
N SER A 331 -22.07 -1.85 0.91
CA SER A 331 -22.74 -2.95 1.62
C SER A 331 -23.33 -2.50 2.94
N ASN A 332 -22.60 -1.65 3.67
CA ASN A 332 -23.02 -1.17 4.96
C ASN A 332 -24.18 -0.15 4.87
N ASN A 333 -24.15 0.73 3.88
CA ASN A 333 -25.25 1.64 3.59
C ASN A 333 -26.50 0.86 3.11
N LEU A 334 -26.30 -0.24 2.37
CA LEU A 334 -27.38 -1.11 1.90
C LEU A 334 -28.13 -1.74 3.09
N ASP A 335 -27.41 -2.16 4.11
CA ASP A 335 -28.02 -2.67 5.35
C ASP A 335 -28.81 -1.60 6.10
N VAL A 336 -28.37 -0.33 6.07
CA VAL A 336 -29.14 0.80 6.64
C VAL A 336 -30.42 1.03 5.85
N VAL A 337 -30.36 1.06 4.51
CA VAL A 337 -31.54 1.22 3.66
C VAL A 337 -32.55 0.10 3.91
N ARG A 338 -32.10 -1.16 4.02
CA ARG A 338 -32.97 -2.30 4.33
C ARG A 338 -33.64 -2.17 5.70
N LYS A 339 -32.89 -1.77 6.73
CA LYS A 339 -33.45 -1.55 8.08
C LYS A 339 -34.42 -0.37 8.11
N LEU A 340 -34.13 0.71 7.39
CA LEU A 340 -35.03 1.85 7.26
C LEU A 340 -36.33 1.44 6.57
N LYS A 341 -36.24 0.60 5.53
CA LYS A 341 -37.40 0.03 4.84
C LYS A 341 -38.27 -0.84 5.75
N GLU A 342 -37.69 -1.56 6.71
CA GLU A 342 -38.43 -2.33 7.71
C GLU A 342 -39.12 -1.44 8.76
N SER A 343 -38.59 -0.22 9.01
CA SER A 343 -39.11 0.70 10.02
C SER A 343 -40.13 1.71 9.49
N VAL A 344 -40.15 1.95 8.18
CA VAL A 344 -41.04 2.91 7.51
C VAL A 344 -42.20 2.12 6.90
N ASP A 345 -43.44 2.45 7.30
CA ASP A 345 -44.65 1.72 6.89
C ASP A 345 -44.99 1.87 5.39
N ASP A 346 -44.43 2.89 4.72
CA ASP A 346 -44.63 3.13 3.28
C ASP A 346 -43.37 2.75 2.50
N GLU A 347 -43.44 1.69 1.68
CA GLU A 347 -42.35 1.34 0.73
C GLU A 347 -42.23 2.46 -0.32
N THR A 348 -41.54 3.54 0.03
CA THR A 348 -41.27 4.62 -0.91
C THR A 348 -40.42 4.07 -2.05
N ASN A 349 -40.84 4.32 -3.29
CA ASN A 349 -40.09 3.92 -4.50
C ASN A 349 -38.62 4.38 -4.46
N GLU A 350 -38.31 5.44 -3.70
CA GLU A 350 -36.96 5.96 -3.50
C GLU A 350 -36.06 5.00 -2.72
N LEU A 351 -36.53 4.39 -1.62
CA LEU A 351 -35.72 3.41 -0.86
C LEU A 351 -35.37 2.19 -1.70
N VAL A 352 -36.30 1.71 -2.53
CA VAL A 352 -36.06 0.61 -3.47
C VAL A 352 -35.02 1.00 -4.53
N SER A 353 -35.08 2.24 -5.01
CA SER A 353 -34.08 2.78 -5.94
C SER A 353 -32.69 2.85 -5.29
N PHE A 354 -32.60 3.32 -4.05
CA PHE A 354 -31.34 3.36 -3.30
C PHE A 354 -30.77 1.97 -3.04
N GLU A 355 -31.62 1.01 -2.67
CA GLU A 355 -31.23 -0.39 -2.49
C GLU A 355 -30.63 -0.96 -3.79
N THR A 356 -31.31 -0.73 -4.91
CA THR A 356 -30.89 -1.20 -6.23
C THR A 356 -29.56 -0.55 -6.66
N ALA A 357 -29.41 0.76 -6.45
CA ALA A 357 -28.19 1.49 -6.78
C ALA A 357 -26.98 0.98 -5.98
N LEU A 358 -27.15 0.83 -4.66
CA LEU A 358 -26.11 0.31 -3.77
C LEU A 358 -25.70 -1.13 -4.11
N ALA A 359 -26.68 -1.98 -4.42
CA ALA A 359 -26.42 -3.35 -4.89
C ALA A 359 -25.59 -3.34 -6.20
N GLY A 360 -25.93 -2.48 -7.15
CA GLY A 360 -25.17 -2.32 -8.39
C GLY A 360 -23.74 -1.80 -8.18
N TYR A 361 -23.53 -0.92 -7.19
CA TYR A 361 -22.19 -0.46 -6.82
C TYR A 361 -21.33 -1.56 -6.18
N ILE A 362 -21.94 -2.42 -5.36
CA ILE A 362 -21.25 -3.59 -4.77
C ILE A 362 -20.84 -4.56 -5.88
N GLU A 363 -21.76 -4.91 -6.79
CA GLU A 363 -21.48 -5.79 -7.93
C GLU A 363 -20.38 -5.22 -8.83
N SER A 364 -20.38 -3.90 -9.05
CA SER A 364 -19.32 -3.21 -9.80
C SER A 364 -17.95 -3.36 -9.13
N CYS A 365 -17.87 -3.28 -7.80
CA CYS A 365 -16.63 -3.52 -7.06
C CYS A 365 -16.20 -5.00 -7.17
N GLU A 366 -17.14 -5.94 -7.02
CA GLU A 366 -16.88 -7.38 -7.14
C GLU A 366 -16.36 -7.79 -8.52
N ALA A 367 -16.81 -7.12 -9.58
CA ALA A 367 -16.31 -7.32 -10.94
C ALA A 367 -14.92 -6.70 -11.15
N LEU A 368 -14.62 -5.56 -10.50
CA LEU A 368 -13.36 -4.84 -10.67
C LEU A 368 -12.20 -5.50 -9.89
N LEU A 369 -12.46 -5.98 -8.68
CA LEU A 369 -11.43 -6.50 -7.76
C LEU A 369 -10.60 -7.67 -8.34
N PRO A 370 -11.18 -8.72 -8.95
CA PRO A 370 -10.40 -9.78 -9.58
C PRO A 370 -9.57 -9.28 -10.77
N ARG A 371 -10.07 -8.28 -11.51
CA ARG A 371 -9.34 -7.69 -12.65
C ARG A 371 -8.10 -6.95 -12.17
N ILE A 372 -8.21 -6.17 -11.09
CA ILE A 372 -7.06 -5.48 -10.48
C ILE A 372 -6.01 -6.51 -10.03
N ARG A 373 -6.43 -7.57 -9.34
CA ARG A 373 -5.52 -8.64 -8.88
C ARG A 373 -4.79 -9.32 -10.04
N ASN A 374 -5.51 -9.66 -11.10
CA ASN A 374 -4.90 -10.26 -12.29
C ASN A 374 -3.86 -9.33 -12.93
N THR A 375 -4.11 -8.03 -12.99
CA THR A 375 -3.12 -7.06 -13.51
C THR A 375 -1.90 -6.95 -12.58
N ILE A 376 -2.09 -6.98 -11.26
CA ILE A 376 -0.97 -7.01 -10.30
C ILE A 376 -0.09 -8.24 -10.54
N ASP A 377 -0.71 -9.41 -10.70
CA ASP A 377 -0.01 -10.66 -10.98
C ASP A 377 0.72 -10.60 -12.32
N LEU A 378 0.09 -10.06 -13.37
CA LEU A 378 0.72 -9.86 -14.68
C LEU A 378 1.98 -8.99 -14.60
N VAL A 379 1.92 -7.85 -13.90
CA VAL A 379 3.10 -6.99 -13.71
C VAL A 379 4.19 -7.73 -12.92
N GLY A 380 3.81 -8.48 -11.89
CA GLY A 380 4.74 -9.31 -11.13
C GLY A 380 5.41 -10.41 -11.97
N TYR A 381 4.66 -11.09 -12.83
CA TYR A 381 5.20 -12.10 -13.74
C TYR A 381 6.12 -11.49 -14.79
N THR A 382 5.75 -10.34 -15.35
CA THR A 382 6.56 -9.62 -16.33
C THR A 382 7.91 -9.22 -15.74
N LEU A 383 7.93 -8.69 -14.51
CA LEU A 383 9.16 -8.35 -13.80
C LEU A 383 10.01 -9.59 -13.46
N THR A 384 9.36 -10.69 -13.08
CA THR A 384 10.06 -11.96 -12.82
C THR A 384 10.71 -12.49 -14.09
N LEU A 385 10.00 -12.41 -15.22
CA LEU A 385 10.51 -12.82 -16.53
C LEU A 385 11.66 -11.91 -16.99
N HIS A 386 11.57 -10.59 -16.77
CA HIS A 386 12.67 -9.64 -17.01
C HIS A 386 13.95 -10.08 -16.31
N ASN A 387 13.88 -10.29 -14.99
CA ASN A 387 15.03 -10.70 -14.18
C ASN A 387 15.63 -12.05 -14.64
N GLN A 388 14.79 -12.99 -15.09
CA GLN A 388 15.24 -14.27 -15.63
C GLN A 388 15.95 -14.12 -16.98
N LEU A 389 15.41 -13.28 -17.88
CA LEU A 389 16.02 -12.99 -19.17
C LEU A 389 17.37 -12.28 -19.00
N GLU A 390 17.45 -11.30 -18.10
CA GLU A 390 18.69 -10.61 -17.75
C GLU A 390 19.74 -11.60 -17.21
N THR A 391 19.34 -12.48 -16.29
CA THR A 391 20.22 -13.53 -15.75
C THR A 391 20.72 -14.49 -16.84
N ALA A 392 19.84 -14.91 -17.75
CA ALA A 392 20.21 -15.79 -18.86
C ALA A 392 21.15 -15.10 -19.86
N GLN A 393 20.96 -13.80 -20.10
CA GLN A 393 21.86 -13.00 -20.93
C GLN A 393 23.24 -12.89 -20.29
N VAL A 394 23.31 -12.59 -18.99
CA VAL A 394 24.57 -12.53 -18.24
C VAL A 394 25.28 -13.90 -18.27
N ASP A 395 24.57 -15.01 -18.09
CA ASP A 395 25.18 -16.35 -18.18
C ASP A 395 25.75 -16.62 -19.58
N LYS A 396 25.05 -16.20 -20.65
CA LYS A 396 25.53 -16.32 -22.02
C LYS A 396 26.80 -15.49 -22.26
N GLU A 397 26.84 -14.24 -21.79
CA GLU A 397 28.00 -13.36 -21.90
C GLU A 397 29.20 -13.90 -21.10
N LEU A 398 28.95 -14.44 -19.90
CA LEU A 398 29.99 -15.08 -19.08
C LEU A 398 30.56 -16.33 -19.77
N ARG A 399 29.72 -17.14 -20.41
CA ARG A 399 30.18 -18.31 -21.18
C ARG A 399 31.06 -17.90 -22.36
N ASP A 400 30.67 -16.87 -23.12
CA ASP A 400 31.47 -16.33 -24.23
C ASP A 400 32.81 -15.76 -23.74
N LEU A 401 32.80 -14.99 -22.64
CA LEU A 401 34.02 -14.49 -22.03
C LEU A 401 34.94 -15.63 -21.55
N THR A 402 34.36 -16.66 -20.93
CA THR A 402 35.10 -17.84 -20.46
C THR A 402 35.69 -18.63 -21.63
N GLU A 403 34.96 -18.75 -22.74
CA GLU A 403 35.47 -19.40 -23.95
C GLU A 403 36.63 -18.62 -24.56
N LYS A 404 36.53 -17.29 -24.67
CA LYS A 404 37.62 -16.41 -25.10
C LYS A 404 38.83 -16.52 -24.18
N LEU A 405 38.63 -16.49 -22.86
CA LEU A 405 39.69 -16.68 -21.87
C LEU A 405 40.36 -18.05 -22.00
N ARG A 406 39.58 -19.11 -22.24
CA ARG A 406 40.11 -20.45 -22.46
C ARG A 406 40.96 -20.53 -23.72
N ASN A 407 40.53 -19.89 -24.81
CA ASN A 407 41.30 -19.84 -26.06
C ASN A 407 42.62 -19.09 -25.87
N VAL A 408 42.60 -17.91 -25.24
CA VAL A 408 43.83 -17.16 -24.90
C VAL A 408 44.75 -17.96 -23.98
N THR A 409 44.19 -18.66 -22.99
CA THR A 409 44.99 -19.49 -22.07
C THR A 409 45.65 -20.66 -22.79
N ASN A 410 44.95 -21.30 -23.75
CA ASN A 410 45.51 -22.35 -24.57
C ASN A 410 46.62 -21.82 -25.49
N GLU A 411 46.42 -20.68 -26.15
CA GLU A 411 47.47 -20.04 -26.96
C GLU A 411 48.70 -19.67 -26.13
N LEU A 412 48.50 -19.11 -24.92
CA LEU A 412 49.60 -18.80 -24.00
C LEU A 412 50.33 -20.07 -23.55
N LYS A 413 49.61 -21.16 -23.30
CA LYS A 413 50.20 -22.45 -22.95
C LYS A 413 51.05 -22.98 -24.10
N ASP A 414 50.56 -22.90 -25.33
CA ASP A 414 51.31 -23.31 -26.52
C ASP A 414 52.56 -22.44 -26.72
N LEU A 415 52.45 -21.11 -26.57
CA LEU A 415 53.60 -20.19 -26.62
C LEU A 415 54.63 -20.47 -25.51
N GLN A 416 54.20 -20.75 -24.28
CA GLN A 416 55.12 -21.10 -23.20
C GLN A 416 55.80 -22.44 -23.45
N GLN A 417 55.06 -23.43 -23.96
CA GLN A 417 55.61 -24.74 -24.28
C GLN A 417 56.62 -24.65 -25.43
N ASP A 418 56.29 -23.93 -26.50
CA ASP A 418 57.20 -23.64 -27.60
C ASP A 418 58.43 -22.84 -27.13
N SER A 419 58.25 -21.85 -26.24
CA SER A 419 59.36 -21.07 -25.67
C SER A 419 60.29 -21.90 -24.78
N VAL A 420 59.78 -22.91 -24.08
CA VAL A 420 60.60 -23.85 -23.29
C VAL A 420 61.33 -24.84 -24.21
N ASP A 421 60.65 -25.34 -25.24
CA ASP A 421 61.21 -26.32 -26.19
C ASP A 421 62.27 -25.71 -27.13
N ASP A 422 62.11 -24.44 -27.54
CA ASP A 422 63.02 -23.72 -28.46
C ASP A 422 64.27 -23.12 -27.78
N SER A 423 64.54 -23.45 -26.51
CA SER A 423 65.72 -22.95 -25.80
C SER A 423 67.01 -23.71 -26.20
N ALA A 424 67.37 -23.63 -27.48
CA ALA A 424 68.68 -24.05 -28.00
C ALA A 424 69.82 -23.32 -27.27
N ALA A 425 69.60 -22.06 -26.87
CA ALA A 425 70.53 -21.29 -26.05
C ALA A 425 70.82 -21.97 -24.70
N VAL A 426 69.82 -22.47 -23.99
CA VAL A 426 70.01 -23.17 -22.70
C VAL A 426 70.80 -24.47 -22.88
N LYS A 427 70.50 -25.24 -23.94
CA LYS A 427 71.24 -26.46 -24.27
C LYS A 427 72.70 -26.17 -24.62
N ILE A 428 72.96 -25.10 -25.40
CA ILE A 428 74.31 -24.65 -25.74
C ILE A 428 75.06 -24.16 -24.50
N ILE A 429 74.44 -23.35 -23.63
CA ILE A 429 75.05 -22.87 -22.38
C ILE A 429 75.42 -24.05 -21.48
N THR A 430 74.53 -25.03 -21.35
CA THR A 430 74.78 -26.25 -20.54
C THR A 430 75.93 -27.07 -21.12
N PHE A 431 75.98 -27.24 -22.44
CA PHE A 431 77.05 -27.95 -23.13
C PHE A 431 78.41 -27.25 -22.97
N VAL A 432 78.45 -25.93 -23.21
CA VAL A 432 79.68 -25.13 -23.05
C VAL A 432 80.17 -25.19 -21.61
N SER A 433 79.26 -25.11 -20.63
CA SER A 433 79.61 -25.23 -19.20
C SER A 433 80.17 -26.61 -18.85
N ALA A 434 79.60 -27.68 -19.38
CA ALA A 434 80.07 -29.06 -19.13
C ALA A 434 81.48 -29.33 -19.69
N VAL A 435 81.87 -28.68 -20.78
CA VAL A 435 83.21 -28.78 -21.38
C VAL A 435 84.21 -27.85 -20.67
N TYR A 436 83.75 -26.67 -20.24
CA TYR A 436 84.60 -25.67 -19.59
C TYR A 436 84.97 -26.06 -18.15
N LEU A 437 84.03 -26.61 -17.38
CA LEU A 437 84.19 -26.89 -15.95
C LEU A 437 85.38 -27.83 -15.62
N PRO A 438 85.62 -28.96 -16.33
CA PRO A 438 86.79 -29.81 -16.11
C PRO A 438 88.10 -29.11 -16.51
N GLY A 439 88.08 -28.34 -17.60
CA GLY A 439 89.24 -27.58 -18.06
C GLY A 439 89.66 -26.52 -17.03
N SER A 440 88.70 -25.75 -16.53
CA SER A 440 88.96 -24.75 -15.51
C SER A 440 89.45 -25.37 -14.20
N PHE A 441 88.91 -26.54 -13.80
CA PHE A 441 89.38 -27.24 -12.60
C PHE A 441 90.85 -27.67 -12.72
N VAL A 442 91.23 -28.28 -13.84
CA VAL A 442 92.61 -28.74 -14.08
C VAL A 442 93.58 -27.55 -14.17
N VAL A 443 93.20 -26.46 -14.85
CA VAL A 443 93.99 -25.22 -14.91
C VAL A 443 94.19 -24.63 -13.51
N SER A 444 93.15 -24.58 -12.67
CA SER A 444 93.26 -24.09 -11.30
C SER A 444 94.09 -25.00 -10.39
N LEU A 445 93.98 -26.32 -10.54
CA LEU A 445 94.70 -27.30 -9.71
C LEU A 445 96.21 -27.28 -9.96
N TYR A 446 96.64 -27.06 -11.20
CA TYR A 446 98.06 -26.96 -11.55
C TYR A 446 98.60 -25.52 -11.54
N GLY A 447 97.73 -24.51 -11.58
CA GLY A 447 97.99 -23.10 -11.30
C GLY A 447 99.28 -22.51 -11.87
N MET A 448 99.25 -21.91 -13.07
CA MET A 448 100.30 -21.07 -13.71
C MET A 448 101.76 -21.59 -13.76
N ASN A 449 102.11 -22.72 -13.15
CA ASN A 449 103.51 -23.15 -12.96
C ASN A 449 104.13 -23.80 -14.20
N PHE A 450 103.38 -24.00 -15.29
CA PHE A 450 103.89 -24.61 -16.51
C PHE A 450 104.45 -23.62 -17.53
N PHE A 451 104.23 -22.31 -17.35
CA PHE A 451 104.73 -21.27 -18.24
C PHE A 451 105.64 -20.33 -17.45
N VAL A 452 106.94 -20.47 -17.62
CA VAL A 452 107.94 -19.59 -17.01
C VAL A 452 108.50 -18.69 -18.10
N PHE A 453 108.43 -17.37 -17.91
CA PHE A 453 108.98 -16.39 -18.84
C PHE A 453 110.46 -16.19 -18.53
N ASP A 454 111.33 -16.67 -19.41
CA ASP A 454 112.78 -16.51 -19.24
C ASP A 454 113.19 -15.11 -19.72
N GLN A 455 113.65 -14.27 -18.79
CA GLN A 455 113.97 -12.86 -19.06
C GLN A 455 115.22 -12.69 -19.95
N ASP A 456 116.15 -13.65 -19.93
CA ASP A 456 117.39 -13.55 -20.70
C ASP A 456 117.20 -13.93 -22.18
N ALA A 457 116.27 -14.83 -22.46
CA ALA A 457 115.98 -15.29 -23.83
C ALA A 457 114.73 -14.63 -24.45
N ARG A 458 114.01 -13.77 -23.71
CA ARG A 458 112.74 -13.13 -24.12
C ARG A 458 111.74 -14.10 -24.76
N GLN A 459 111.67 -15.34 -24.25
CA GLN A 459 110.78 -16.37 -24.77
C GLN A 459 110.06 -17.07 -23.61
N ILE A 460 108.79 -17.37 -23.82
CA ILE A 460 107.99 -18.18 -22.91
C ILE A 460 108.47 -19.62 -23.07
N VAL A 461 109.14 -20.16 -22.05
CA VAL A 461 109.59 -21.55 -22.06
C VAL A 461 108.49 -22.40 -21.43
N ILE A 462 107.93 -23.30 -22.24
CA ILE A 462 106.93 -24.28 -21.78
C ILE A 462 107.67 -25.35 -21.00
N ALA A 463 107.27 -25.59 -19.75
CA ALA A 463 107.84 -26.64 -18.92
C ALA A 463 107.70 -28.01 -19.60
N LYS A 464 108.76 -28.83 -19.55
CA LYS A 464 108.81 -30.15 -20.22
C LYS A 464 107.70 -31.12 -19.76
N ASP A 465 107.13 -30.86 -18.58
CA ASP A 465 106.03 -31.60 -17.95
C ASP A 465 104.63 -31.12 -18.34
N PHE A 466 104.50 -30.17 -19.29
CA PHE A 466 103.20 -29.72 -19.82
C PHE A 466 102.35 -30.88 -20.37
N TRP A 467 102.98 -32.00 -20.76
CA TRP A 467 102.26 -33.19 -21.19
C TRP A 467 101.41 -33.83 -20.08
N ILE A 468 101.75 -33.65 -18.78
CA ILE A 468 100.94 -34.10 -17.64
C ILE A 468 99.62 -33.33 -17.53
N PHE A 469 99.63 -32.03 -17.85
CA PHE A 469 98.40 -31.25 -17.96
C PHE A 469 97.47 -31.85 -19.04
N LEU A 470 98.02 -32.12 -20.22
CA LEU A 470 97.27 -32.72 -21.33
C LEU A 470 96.77 -34.14 -20.98
N ALA A 471 97.61 -34.95 -20.34
CA ALA A 471 97.28 -36.31 -19.92
C ALA A 471 96.23 -36.37 -18.81
N THR A 472 96.01 -35.29 -18.06
CA THR A 472 95.00 -35.23 -16.99
C THR A 472 93.69 -34.59 -17.49
N TRP A 473 93.79 -33.53 -18.28
CA TRP A 473 92.64 -32.82 -18.85
C TRP A 473 91.86 -33.66 -19.86
N LEU A 474 92.55 -34.35 -20.77
CA LEU A 474 91.93 -35.15 -21.82
C LEU A 474 91.02 -36.28 -21.25
N PRO A 475 91.46 -37.13 -20.32
CA PRO A 475 90.57 -38.14 -19.74
C PRO A 475 89.47 -37.52 -18.90
N LEU A 476 89.72 -36.43 -18.17
CA LEU A 476 88.68 -35.79 -17.35
C LEU A 476 87.56 -35.20 -18.22
N THR A 477 87.89 -34.58 -19.35
CA THR A 477 86.91 -34.07 -20.32
C THR A 477 86.15 -35.19 -21.04
N VAL A 478 86.82 -36.30 -21.35
CA VAL A 478 86.18 -37.50 -21.90
C VAL A 478 85.21 -38.12 -20.89
N ILE A 479 85.57 -38.18 -19.61
CA ILE A 479 84.71 -38.70 -18.54
C ILE A 479 83.50 -37.80 -18.34
N THR A 480 83.67 -36.46 -18.25
CA THR A 480 82.52 -35.55 -18.10
C THR A 480 81.65 -35.52 -19.34
N GLY A 481 82.23 -35.63 -20.53
CA GLY A 481 81.50 -35.81 -21.79
C GLY A 481 80.71 -37.12 -21.83
N LEU A 482 81.30 -38.23 -21.39
CA LEU A 482 80.64 -39.54 -21.28
C LEU A 482 79.50 -39.49 -20.27
N ILE A 483 79.70 -38.90 -19.09
CA ILE A 483 78.64 -38.73 -18.08
C ILE A 483 77.49 -37.91 -18.66
N TYR A 484 77.77 -36.81 -19.36
CA TYR A 484 76.75 -35.99 -20.02
C TYR A 484 75.98 -36.79 -21.08
N VAL A 485 76.69 -37.49 -21.97
CA VAL A 485 76.06 -38.32 -23.01
C VAL A 485 75.23 -39.45 -22.39
N LEU A 486 75.70 -40.08 -21.30
CA LEU A 486 74.95 -41.09 -20.58
C LEU A 486 73.67 -40.52 -19.95
N ILE A 487 73.72 -39.35 -19.32
CA ILE A 487 72.54 -38.68 -18.76
C ILE A 487 71.54 -38.36 -19.88
N VAL A 488 72.01 -37.85 -21.03
CA VAL A 488 71.16 -37.51 -22.18
C VAL A 488 70.55 -38.76 -22.83
N LEU A 489 71.32 -39.84 -23.00
CA LEU A 489 70.84 -41.11 -23.53
C LEU A 489 69.82 -41.76 -22.59
N PHE A 490 70.05 -41.65 -21.28
CA PHE A 490 69.14 -42.15 -20.26
C PHE A 490 67.84 -41.36 -20.22
N ASP A 491 67.88 -40.01 -20.31
CA ASP A 491 66.69 -39.17 -20.44
C ASP A 491 65.91 -39.47 -21.74
N ALA A 492 66.64 -39.68 -22.86
CA ALA A 492 66.05 -40.05 -24.15
C ALA A 492 65.40 -41.44 -24.11
N TRP A 493 66.02 -42.40 -23.43
CA TRP A 493 65.48 -43.74 -23.22
C TRP A 493 64.24 -43.72 -22.32
N TRP A 494 64.23 -42.87 -21.27
CA TRP A 494 63.09 -42.76 -20.35
C TRP A 494 61.88 -42.04 -20.94
N LYS A 495 62.08 -41.07 -21.84
CA LYS A 495 60.99 -40.27 -22.46
C LYS A 495 60.51 -40.79 -23.83
N GLY A 496 61.11 -41.86 -24.38
CA GLY A 496 60.59 -42.59 -25.53
C GLY A 496 60.55 -41.82 -26.87
N LYS A 497 61.36 -40.76 -27.07
CA LYS A 497 61.47 -40.05 -28.35
C LYS A 497 62.93 -39.96 -28.83
N PRO A 498 63.22 -40.15 -30.14
CA PRO A 498 64.58 -40.14 -30.67
C PRO A 498 65.17 -38.73 -30.81
N PHE A 499 66.46 -38.62 -30.49
CA PHE A 499 67.30 -37.43 -30.47
C PHE A 499 67.46 -36.78 -31.87
N ARG A 500 67.28 -35.46 -32.00
CA ARG A 500 67.58 -34.68 -33.23
C ARG A 500 68.47 -33.46 -32.88
N LEU A 501 69.74 -33.51 -33.26
CA LEU A 501 70.78 -32.55 -32.81
C LEU A 501 70.91 -31.28 -33.68
N PHE A 502 70.31 -31.21 -34.87
CA PHE A 502 70.42 -30.03 -35.74
C PHE A 502 69.17 -29.85 -36.60
N GLN A 503 68.38 -28.82 -36.30
CA GLN A 503 67.44 -28.24 -37.27
C GLN A 503 67.98 -26.87 -37.68
N ARG A 504 68.27 -26.71 -38.98
CA ARG A 504 68.50 -25.40 -39.59
C ARG A 504 67.24 -24.55 -39.37
N PRO A 505 67.35 -23.21 -39.18
CA PRO A 505 66.19 -22.34 -39.26
C PRO A 505 65.59 -22.52 -40.66
N ASN A 506 64.37 -23.05 -40.72
CA ASN A 506 63.70 -23.32 -41.98
C ASN A 506 63.28 -21.98 -42.59
N LYS A 507 64.13 -21.42 -43.46
CA LYS A 507 63.79 -20.30 -44.32
C LYS A 507 62.98 -20.85 -45.50
N GLY A 508 61.68 -21.05 -45.27
CA GLY A 508 60.73 -21.57 -46.25
C GLY A 508 59.62 -20.57 -46.55
N ARG A 509 59.89 -19.71 -47.55
CA ARG A 509 58.95 -19.06 -48.48
C ARG A 509 57.62 -18.52 -47.97
N ARG A 510 57.54 -17.18 -47.98
CA ARG A 510 56.37 -16.44 -48.49
C ARG A 510 55.90 -17.05 -49.81
N HIS A 511 54.60 -17.33 -49.91
CA HIS A 511 53.83 -17.10 -51.12
C HIS A 511 52.58 -16.29 -50.72
N HIS A 512 52.57 -15.01 -51.12
CA HIS A 512 51.39 -14.34 -51.67
C HIS A 512 50.94 -15.16 -52.91
N SER A 513 49.69 -15.28 -53.32
CA SER A 513 48.58 -14.31 -53.45
C SER A 513 47.37 -15.03 -54.06
N SER A 514 46.17 -14.47 -53.89
CA SER A 514 45.04 -14.37 -54.86
C SER A 514 43.77 -14.11 -54.03
N GLU A 515 43.36 -12.87 -53.77
CA GLU A 515 42.63 -11.95 -54.68
C GLU A 515 42.16 -12.48 -56.05
N GLU A 516 40.84 -12.31 -56.23
CA GLU A 516 39.99 -12.25 -57.42
C GLU A 516 39.60 -13.51 -58.21
N ALA A 517 38.34 -13.95 -58.05
CA ALA A 517 37.30 -13.87 -59.10
C ALA A 517 36.02 -14.62 -58.66
N GLY A 518 34.86 -13.96 -58.72
CA GLY A 518 33.57 -14.61 -58.49
C GLY A 518 32.38 -13.67 -58.32
N GLN A 519 32.25 -12.66 -59.17
CA GLN A 519 31.04 -11.86 -59.31
C GLN A 519 30.11 -12.56 -60.31
N ASN A 520 28.90 -12.93 -59.85
CA ASN A 520 27.61 -12.98 -60.58
C ASN A 520 26.71 -14.10 -60.06
N GLU A 521 25.65 -13.73 -59.32
CA GLU A 521 24.27 -14.02 -59.74
C GLU A 521 23.31 -13.09 -58.99
N LEU A 522 22.77 -12.12 -59.74
CA LEU A 522 21.53 -11.41 -59.45
C LEU A 522 20.47 -11.96 -60.41
N ASP A 523 19.25 -12.08 -59.89
CA ASP A 523 17.96 -12.30 -60.56
C ASP A 523 17.71 -13.74 -61.09
N VAL A 524 16.58 -14.41 -60.87
CA VAL A 524 15.18 -13.96 -60.81
C VAL A 524 14.32 -15.01 -60.05
N VAL A 525 13.19 -14.51 -59.49
CA VAL A 525 11.90 -15.19 -59.14
C VAL A 525 11.86 -15.74 -57.70
N GLY A 526 11.07 -15.24 -56.75
CA GLY A 526 9.92 -14.33 -56.77
C GLY A 526 8.75 -14.94 -56.00
N LYS A 527 8.01 -14.11 -55.24
CA LYS A 527 6.59 -14.31 -54.82
C LYS A 527 6.34 -15.47 -53.82
N VAL A 528 5.48 -15.42 -52.79
CA VAL A 528 4.37 -14.59 -52.31
C VAL A 528 4.21 -14.97 -50.82
N GLY A 529 3.64 -14.10 -49.98
CA GLY A 529 2.84 -14.54 -48.83
C GLY A 529 3.14 -13.80 -47.55
#